data_AF-A0A537TRB6-F1
#
_entry.id   AF-A0A537TRB6-F1
#
_cell.length_a   1.000
_cell.length_b   1.000
_cell.length_c   1.000
_cell.angle_alpha   90.00
_cell.angle_beta   90.00
_cell.angle_gamma   90.00
#
_symmetry.space_group_name_H-M   'P 1'
#
loop_
_entity.id
_entity.type
_entity.pdbx_description
1 polymer ?
#
loop_
_entity_poly.entity_id
_entity_poly.type
_entity_poly.pdbx_seq_one_letter_code
_entity_poly.pdbx_strand_id
1 'polypeptide(L)'
;MEPTQRSALARLLNGLKREQHDYRPSLEVFPALNIEKLAADMGLATAGAERGTREEPAADGIALDDVENRIIERVEAEKNAAHGLLLDELRTYKERLSSLDFEGRFATIRQAAPRGRERIPR
;
A
#
# COMPACT_ATOMS: atom_id res chain seq x y z
N MET A 1 -9.20 23.65 -36.99
CA MET A 1 -9.54 23.24 -35.61
C MET A 1 -8.83 21.93 -35.29
N GLU A 2 -7.53 22.07 -34.98
CA GLU A 2 -6.65 21.27 -34.11
C GLU A 2 -6.99 19.80 -33.78
N PRO A 3 -6.49 18.82 -34.56
CA PRO A 3 -6.52 17.40 -34.18
C PRO A 3 -5.75 17.09 -32.87
N THR A 4 -4.81 17.95 -32.49
CA THR A 4 -3.94 17.79 -31.32
C THR A 4 -4.68 17.91 -29.98
N GLN A 5 -5.67 18.82 -29.88
CA GLN A 5 -6.44 19.02 -28.64
C GLN A 5 -7.33 17.81 -28.31
N ARG A 6 -7.93 17.17 -29.33
CA ARG A 6 -8.70 15.94 -29.15
C ARG A 6 -7.83 14.78 -28.67
N SER A 7 -6.58 14.69 -29.15
CA SER A 7 -5.62 13.66 -28.72
C SER A 7 -5.18 13.86 -27.26
N ALA A 8 -4.88 15.09 -26.84
CA ALA A 8 -4.49 15.40 -25.47
C ALA A 8 -5.61 15.10 -24.46
N LEU A 9 -6.84 15.47 -24.79
CA LEU A 9 -8.01 15.18 -23.94
C LEU A 9 -8.25 13.67 -23.82
N ALA A 10 -8.10 12.92 -24.91
CA ALA A 10 -8.23 11.46 -24.91
C ALA A 10 -7.15 10.78 -24.03
N ARG A 11 -5.91 11.27 -24.05
CA ARG A 11 -4.84 10.77 -23.17
C ARG A 11 -5.15 11.04 -21.69
N LEU A 12 -5.64 12.24 -21.36
CA LEU A 12 -6.03 12.61 -20.01
C LEU A 12 -7.20 11.74 -19.50
N LEU A 13 -8.26 11.60 -20.32
CA LEU A 13 -9.42 10.75 -20.02
C LEU A 13 -9.03 9.29 -19.82
N ASN A 14 -8.09 8.77 -20.61
CA ASN A 14 -7.56 7.41 -20.43
C ASN A 14 -6.74 7.28 -19.14
N GLY A 15 -6.01 8.32 -18.73
CA GLY A 15 -5.32 8.36 -17.44
C GLY A 15 -6.29 8.32 -16.25
N LEU A 16 -7.41 9.03 -16.33
CA LEU A 16 -8.46 9.05 -15.31
C LEU A 16 -9.24 7.73 -15.19
N LYS A 17 -9.32 6.95 -16.27
CA LYS A 17 -9.99 5.64 -16.27
C LYS A 17 -9.12 4.51 -15.71
N ARG A 18 -7.82 4.72 -15.53
CA ARG A 18 -6.95 3.73 -14.90
C ARG A 18 -7.22 3.70 -13.41
N GLU A 19 -7.40 2.50 -12.87
CA GLU A 19 -7.46 2.32 -11.41
C GLU A 19 -6.15 2.85 -10.80
N GLN A 20 -6.27 3.78 -9.85
CA GLN A 20 -5.08 4.44 -9.28
C GLN A 20 -4.32 3.56 -8.30
N HIS A 21 -4.97 2.55 -7.70
CA HIS A 21 -4.40 1.75 -6.63
C HIS A 21 -3.96 0.37 -7.12
N ASP A 22 -2.84 -0.12 -6.58
CA ASP A 22 -2.31 -1.46 -6.89
C ASP A 22 -3.10 -2.57 -6.18
N TYR A 23 -4.02 -2.18 -5.30
CA TYR A 23 -4.89 -3.05 -4.55
C TYR A 23 -6.34 -2.84 -4.97
N ARG A 24 -7.11 -3.92 -4.93
CA ARG A 24 -8.57 -3.86 -5.10
C ARG A 24 -9.19 -3.14 -3.89
N PRO A 25 -10.22 -2.31 -4.09
CA PRO A 25 -10.98 -1.74 -2.98
C PRO A 25 -11.50 -2.86 -2.06
N SER A 26 -11.10 -2.84 -0.79
CA SER A 26 -11.50 -3.84 0.21
C SER A 26 -11.58 -3.21 1.59
N LEU A 27 -12.30 -3.88 2.49
CA LEU A 27 -12.33 -3.58 3.94
C LEU A 27 -11.33 -4.46 4.71
N GLU A 28 -10.63 -5.35 4.02
CA GLU A 28 -9.59 -6.20 4.61
C GLU A 28 -8.33 -5.40 4.94
N VAL A 29 -7.62 -5.84 5.98
CA VAL A 29 -6.34 -5.23 6.39
C VAL A 29 -5.27 -5.41 5.31
N PHE A 30 -5.29 -6.56 4.62
CA PHE A 30 -4.42 -6.85 3.49
C PHE A 30 -5.28 -7.05 2.24
N PRO A 31 -5.59 -5.97 1.50
CA PRO A 31 -6.40 -6.08 0.30
C PRO A 31 -5.66 -6.89 -0.77
N ALA A 32 -6.41 -7.60 -1.61
CA ALA A 32 -5.86 -8.33 -2.74
C ALA A 32 -5.26 -7.37 -3.79
N LEU A 33 -4.14 -7.76 -4.39
CA LEU A 33 -3.55 -7.02 -5.51
C LEU A 33 -4.51 -6.97 -6.71
N ASN A 34 -4.55 -5.82 -7.38
CA ASN A 34 -5.19 -5.71 -8.68
C ASN A 34 -4.25 -6.27 -9.76
N ILE A 35 -4.44 -7.57 -10.06
CA ILE A 35 -3.64 -8.30 -11.04
C ILE A 35 -3.82 -7.70 -12.44
N GLU A 36 -5.03 -7.28 -12.81
CA GLU A 36 -5.31 -6.72 -14.13
C GLU A 36 -4.54 -5.42 -14.37
N LYS A 37 -4.55 -4.52 -13.38
CA LYS A 37 -3.77 -3.29 -13.41
C LYS A 37 -2.28 -3.59 -13.43
N LEU A 38 -1.81 -4.47 -12.55
CA LEU A 38 -0.40 -4.80 -12.45
C LEU A 38 0.13 -5.38 -13.76
N ALA A 39 -0.62 -6.28 -14.40
CA ALA A 39 -0.29 -6.85 -15.69
C ALA A 39 -0.25 -5.78 -16.80
N ALA A 40 -1.17 -4.80 -16.75
CA ALA A 40 -1.21 -3.70 -17.70
C ALA A 40 -0.02 -2.73 -17.50
N ASP A 41 0.32 -2.38 -16.26
CA ASP A 41 1.45 -1.51 -15.93
C ASP A 41 2.79 -2.16 -16.29
N MET A 42 2.89 -3.48 -16.13
CA MET A 42 4.04 -4.27 -16.57
C MET A 42 4.05 -4.53 -18.10
N GLY A 43 2.97 -4.20 -18.81
CA GLY A 43 2.85 -4.43 -20.25
C GLY A 43 2.93 -5.90 -20.66
N LEU A 44 2.45 -6.82 -19.81
CA LEU A 44 2.65 -8.27 -19.99
C LEU A 44 2.02 -8.80 -21.28
N ALA A 45 0.84 -8.29 -21.66
CA ALA A 45 0.17 -8.70 -22.90
C ALA A 45 1.00 -8.35 -24.14
N THR A 46 1.59 -7.15 -24.18
CA THR A 46 2.45 -6.72 -25.28
C THR A 46 3.74 -7.54 -25.31
N ALA A 47 4.39 -7.71 -24.15
CA ALA A 47 5.61 -8.51 -24.04
C ALA A 47 5.38 -9.97 -24.45
N GLY A 48 4.25 -10.56 -24.05
CA GLY A 48 3.85 -11.92 -24.44
C GLY A 48 3.59 -12.05 -25.93
N ALA A 49 2.94 -11.06 -26.57
CA ALA A 49 2.74 -11.07 -28.01
C ALA A 49 4.07 -11.01 -28.77
N GLU A 50 4.98 -10.11 -28.37
CA GLU A 50 6.30 -9.99 -28.99
C GLU A 50 7.14 -11.25 -28.81
N ARG A 51 7.18 -11.82 -27.60
CA ARG A 51 7.89 -13.08 -27.31
C ARG A 51 7.30 -14.28 -28.03
N GLY A 52 5.97 -14.33 -28.16
CA GLY A 52 5.28 -15.36 -28.93
C GLY A 52 5.70 -15.38 -30.41
N THR A 53 5.97 -14.22 -31.03
CA THR A 53 6.51 -14.18 -32.41
C THR A 53 7.91 -14.76 -32.54
N ARG A 54 8.65 -14.85 -31.43
CA ARG A 54 10.01 -15.41 -31.37
C ARG A 54 10.03 -16.84 -30.82
N GLU A 55 8.87 -17.43 -30.54
CA GLU A 55 8.73 -18.73 -29.89
C GLU A 55 9.49 -18.80 -28.54
N GLU A 56 9.47 -17.69 -27.80
CA GLU A 56 10.04 -17.59 -26.45
C GLU A 56 8.93 -17.68 -25.39
N PRO A 57 9.18 -18.32 -24.22
CA PRO A 57 10.37 -19.11 -23.89
C PRO A 57 10.37 -20.49 -24.56
N ALA A 58 11.53 -21.16 -24.54
CA ALA A 58 11.65 -22.52 -25.07
C ALA A 58 10.66 -23.48 -24.37
N ALA A 59 10.01 -24.36 -25.14
CA ALA A 59 8.97 -25.25 -24.62
C ALA A 59 9.49 -26.26 -23.58
N ASP A 60 10.79 -26.55 -23.59
CA ASP A 60 11.50 -27.40 -22.63
C ASP A 60 12.21 -26.59 -21.54
N GLY A 61 12.00 -25.28 -21.48
CA GLY A 61 12.52 -24.41 -20.45
C GLY A 61 11.96 -24.78 -19.07
N ILE A 62 12.86 -25.09 -18.13
CA ILE A 62 12.53 -25.40 -16.73
C ILE A 62 12.81 -24.19 -15.82
N ALA A 63 13.74 -23.34 -16.23
CA ALA A 63 14.10 -22.14 -15.49
C ALA A 63 13.12 -21.00 -15.78
N LEU A 64 12.88 -20.16 -14.77
CA LEU A 64 12.07 -18.96 -14.91
C LEU A 64 12.74 -17.99 -15.87
N ASP A 65 11.95 -17.46 -16.81
CA ASP A 65 12.42 -16.47 -17.76
C ASP A 65 12.47 -15.05 -17.15
N ASP A 66 13.01 -14.09 -17.90
CA ASP A 66 13.14 -12.71 -17.40
C ASP A 66 11.79 -12.05 -17.07
N VAL A 67 10.71 -12.40 -17.78
CA VAL A 67 9.38 -11.83 -17.53
C VAL A 67 8.80 -12.42 -16.25
N GLU A 68 8.94 -13.73 -16.05
CA GLU A 68 8.51 -14.42 -14.84
C GLU A 68 9.29 -13.89 -13.62
N ASN A 69 10.60 -13.76 -13.72
CA ASN A 69 11.43 -13.18 -12.66
C ASN A 69 10.99 -11.74 -12.36
N ARG A 70 10.72 -10.92 -13.37
CA ARG A 70 10.22 -9.56 -13.18
C ARG A 70 8.85 -9.52 -12.49
N ILE A 71 7.96 -10.46 -12.81
CA ILE A 71 6.66 -10.60 -12.12
C ILE A 71 6.88 -10.93 -10.64
N ILE A 72 7.76 -11.90 -10.36
CA ILE A 72 8.10 -12.30 -8.98
C ILE A 72 8.67 -11.11 -8.21
N GLU A 73 9.65 -10.40 -8.77
CA GLU A 73 10.25 -9.21 -8.16
C GLU A 73 9.19 -8.15 -7.84
N ARG A 74 8.26 -7.91 -8.78
CA ARG A 74 7.19 -6.93 -8.59
C ARG A 74 6.23 -7.33 -7.45
N VAL A 75 5.87 -8.60 -7.37
CA VAL A 75 4.98 -9.13 -6.31
C VAL A 75 5.69 -9.12 -4.95
N GLU A 76 6.96 -9.50 -4.91
CA GLU A 76 7.79 -9.45 -3.69
C GLU A 76 7.96 -8.01 -3.19
N ALA A 77 8.13 -7.04 -4.09
CA ALA A 77 8.17 -5.63 -3.73
C ALA A 77 6.86 -5.16 -3.07
N GLU A 78 5.69 -5.57 -3.60
CA GLU A 78 4.40 -5.26 -2.95
C GLU A 78 4.26 -5.92 -1.59
N LYS A 79 4.63 -7.19 -1.48
CA LYS A 79 4.59 -7.90 -0.20
C LYS A 79 5.44 -7.17 0.86
N ASN A 80 6.63 -6.74 0.48
CA ASN A 80 7.54 -6.01 1.37
C ASN A 80 6.98 -4.63 1.73
N ALA A 81 6.36 -3.92 0.79
CA ALA A 81 5.71 -2.64 1.04
C ALA A 81 4.53 -2.77 2.02
N ALA A 82 3.64 -3.74 1.80
CA ALA A 82 2.51 -4.02 2.68
C ALA A 82 2.96 -4.43 4.09
N HIS A 83 4.03 -5.23 4.19
CA HIS A 83 4.63 -5.59 5.47
C HIS A 83 5.26 -4.39 6.18
N GLY A 84 5.95 -3.51 5.45
CA GLY A 84 6.50 -2.26 6.00
C GLY A 84 5.40 -1.37 6.59
N LEU A 85 4.30 -1.19 5.85
CA LEU A 85 3.14 -0.44 6.33
C LEU A 85 2.56 -1.02 7.62
N LEU A 86 2.42 -2.35 7.70
CA LEU A 86 1.95 -3.01 8.93
C LEU A 86 2.86 -2.69 10.13
N LEU A 87 4.18 -2.78 9.95
CA LEU A 87 5.13 -2.51 11.03
C LEU A 87 5.05 -1.06 11.50
N ASP A 88 4.86 -0.11 10.58
CA ASP A 88 4.69 1.31 10.89
C ASP A 88 3.40 1.57 11.68
N GLU A 89 2.29 0.93 11.32
CA GLU A 89 1.04 1.02 12.07
C GLU A 89 1.18 0.42 13.48
N LEU A 90 1.82 -0.75 13.61
CA LEU A 90 2.08 -1.36 14.91
C LEU A 90 2.96 -0.48 15.81
N ARG A 91 3.99 0.14 15.24
CA ARG A 91 4.83 1.12 15.95
C ARG A 91 4.00 2.31 16.41
N THR A 92 3.18 2.87 15.53
CA THR A 92 2.29 3.99 15.84
C THR A 92 1.32 3.63 16.97
N TYR A 93 0.72 2.44 16.95
CA TYR A 93 -0.14 1.97 18.03
C TYR A 93 0.59 1.82 19.35
N LYS A 94 1.81 1.28 19.35
CA LYS A 94 2.64 1.18 20.55
C LYS A 94 2.95 2.55 21.14
N GLU A 95 3.36 3.51 20.31
CA GLU A 95 3.65 4.88 20.73
C GLU A 95 2.41 5.53 21.35
N ARG A 96 1.25 5.41 20.69
CA ARG A 96 -0.03 5.92 21.20
C ARG A 96 -0.40 5.26 22.54
N LEU A 97 -0.29 3.95 22.65
CA LEU A 97 -0.57 3.22 23.89
C LEU A 97 0.36 3.65 25.02
N SER A 98 1.64 3.89 24.72
CA SER A 98 2.60 4.41 25.72
C SER A 98 2.32 5.87 26.10
N SER A 99 1.87 6.71 25.17
CA SER A 99 1.48 8.10 25.48
C SER A 99 0.18 8.18 26.27
N LEU A 100 -0.66 7.17 26.13
CA LEU A 100 -1.82 6.91 26.96
C LEU A 100 -1.43 6.42 28.35
N ASP A 101 -0.14 6.38 28.75
CA ASP A 101 0.26 6.04 30.12
C ASP A 101 -0.45 6.93 31.15
N PHE A 102 -1.57 6.41 31.58
CA PHE A 102 -2.49 7.00 32.52
C PHE A 102 -1.87 6.98 33.92
N GLU A 103 -0.90 6.12 34.18
CA GLU A 103 -0.33 5.91 35.52
C GLU A 103 0.52 7.11 35.94
N GLY A 104 1.34 7.66 35.04
CA GLY A 104 2.04 8.92 35.25
C GLY A 104 1.09 10.13 35.35
N ARG A 105 0.02 10.15 34.55
CA ARG A 105 -1.01 11.21 34.61
C ARG A 105 -1.84 11.16 35.89
N PHE A 106 -2.21 9.98 36.36
CA PHE A 106 -2.93 9.78 37.63
C PHE A 106 -2.03 10.03 38.84
N ALA A 107 -0.75 9.69 38.78
CA ALA A 107 0.22 10.07 39.81
C ALA A 107 0.34 11.59 39.92
N THR A 108 0.40 12.28 38.78
CA THR A 108 0.40 13.76 38.71
C THR A 108 -0.90 14.34 39.29
N ILE A 109 -2.07 13.81 38.92
CA ILE A 109 -3.37 14.25 39.48
C ILE A 109 -3.43 14.01 40.99
N ARG A 110 -2.94 12.86 41.47
CA ARG A 110 -2.95 12.50 42.89
C ARG A 110 -2.00 13.38 43.71
N GLN A 111 -0.86 13.77 43.15
CA GLN A 111 0.07 14.72 43.76
C GLN A 111 -0.40 16.18 43.66
N ALA A 112 -1.08 16.56 42.57
CA ALA A 112 -1.71 17.87 42.38
C ALA A 112 -3.01 18.03 43.16
N ALA A 113 -3.51 16.95 43.78
CA ALA A 113 -4.58 16.97 44.76
C ALA A 113 -4.06 17.09 46.21
N PRO A 114 -3.49 18.23 46.66
CA PRO A 114 -3.49 18.56 48.08
C PRO A 114 -4.25 19.87 48.36
N ARG A 115 -5.07 19.83 49.43
CA ARG A 115 -5.74 20.95 50.15
C ARG A 115 -7.25 21.17 49.97
N GLY A 116 -8.00 20.23 49.40
CA GLY A 116 -9.48 20.25 49.47
C GLY A 116 -10.08 19.66 50.76
N ARG A 117 -9.24 19.19 51.70
CA ARG A 117 -9.67 18.46 52.92
C ARG A 117 -9.15 19.05 54.23
N GLU A 118 -8.78 20.33 54.24
CA GLU A 118 -8.52 21.08 55.48
C GLU A 118 -9.36 22.36 55.49
N ARG A 119 -10.03 22.60 56.63
CA ARG A 119 -11.00 23.67 56.96
C ARG A 119 -12.44 23.48 56.47
N ILE A 120 -13.16 22.60 57.16
CA ILE A 120 -14.51 22.95 57.65
C ILE A 120 -14.42 22.99 59.18
N PRO A 121 -14.27 24.16 59.82
CA PRO A 121 -14.54 24.28 61.24
C PRO A 121 -16.06 24.23 61.48
N ARG A 122 -16.46 23.55 62.56
CA ARG A 122 -17.84 23.50 63.06
C ARG A 122 -18.37 24.87 63.46
#